data_AF-A0A060SBJ2-F1
#
_entry.id   AF-A0A060SBJ2-F1
#
_cell.length_a   1.000
_cell.length_b   1.000
_cell.length_c   1.000
_cell.angle_alpha   90.00
_cell.angle_beta   90.00
_cell.angle_gamma   90.00
#
_symmetry.space_group_name_H-M   'P 1'
#
loop_
_entity.id
_entity.type
_entity.pdbx_description
1 polymer ?
#
loop_
_entity_poly.entity_id
_entity_poly.type
_entity_poly.pdbx_seq_one_letter_code
_entity_poly.pdbx_strand_id
1 'polypeptide(L)'
;MSYATHVQRVQKGLSLIELVHTSHPRWPLPPQPSQPPYSTFHISVLDSSFNPPTLAHLALANTLPQPPAEAPPSTSSASRDFDARLLLLSVRNADKQLKPGDATYEQRIEMMVLLAHDLARSRARSVPAAPEHFPESPSHEPNVAVAIIDEPTFVGKSAILRDFLTRRISDLLGLAEAALPPSPKLTFLMGTDTIVRLFAPRYYADEETMVAALRRFLSPEGDDARIICARRVSRGASRAEEEKVESEMSEVARRIIPVQRLAFVDIGERECTFSSSEVRESLAKGDERWKDMVTPSIAQYITSRQLYSSSQ
;
A
#
# COMPACT_ATOMS: atom_id res chain seq x y z
N MET A 1 -12.39 6.83 19.07
CA MET A 1 -11.80 5.58 19.62
C MET A 1 -10.29 5.74 19.58
N SER A 2 -9.53 5.24 20.56
CA SER A 2 -8.06 5.37 20.54
C SER A 2 -7.45 4.31 19.60
N TYR A 3 -6.23 4.55 19.10
CA TYR A 3 -5.52 3.56 18.27
C TYR A 3 -5.30 2.23 19.02
N ALA A 4 -5.01 2.29 20.32
CA ALA A 4 -4.91 1.10 21.17
C ALA A 4 -6.20 0.25 21.14
N THR A 5 -7.38 0.89 21.17
CA THR A 5 -8.65 0.15 21.10
C THR A 5 -8.85 -0.50 19.73
N HIS A 6 -8.50 0.17 18.63
CA HIS A 6 -8.56 -0.45 17.29
C HIS A 6 -7.63 -1.67 17.22
N VAL A 7 -6.38 -1.54 17.68
CA VAL A 7 -5.40 -2.64 17.71
C VAL A 7 -5.92 -3.82 18.53
N GLN A 8 -6.45 -3.56 19.74
CA GLN A 8 -7.02 -4.62 20.59
C GLN A 8 -8.21 -5.32 19.94
N ARG A 9 -9.07 -4.59 19.23
CA ARG A 9 -10.23 -5.18 18.55
C ARG A 9 -9.79 -6.17 17.47
N VAL A 10 -8.79 -5.78 16.68
CA VAL A 10 -8.23 -6.63 15.62
C VAL A 10 -7.51 -7.84 16.21
N GLN A 11 -6.67 -7.65 17.22
CA GLN A 11 -5.96 -8.75 17.89
C GLN A 11 -6.87 -9.74 18.62
N LYS A 12 -8.03 -9.29 19.13
CA LYS A 12 -9.02 -10.14 19.80
C LYS A 12 -10.03 -10.77 18.82
N GLY A 13 -9.88 -10.56 17.51
CA GLY A 13 -10.84 -11.03 16.52
C GLY A 13 -12.22 -10.38 16.60
N LEU A 14 -12.36 -9.23 17.28
CA LEU A 14 -13.60 -8.45 17.34
C LEU A 14 -13.88 -7.71 16.02
N SER A 15 -12.84 -7.51 15.21
CA SER A 15 -12.93 -7.08 13.82
C SER A 15 -11.76 -7.66 13.03
N LEU A 16 -11.97 -8.03 11.77
CA LEU A 16 -10.89 -8.47 10.88
C LEU A 16 -10.05 -7.28 10.39
N ILE A 17 -10.68 -6.11 10.26
CA ILE A 17 -10.06 -4.88 9.76
C ILE A 17 -10.66 -3.66 10.47
N GLU A 18 -9.82 -2.69 10.82
CA GLU A 18 -10.26 -1.42 11.41
C GLU A 18 -9.67 -0.26 10.60
N LEU A 19 -10.54 0.66 10.17
CA LEU A 19 -10.15 1.90 9.51
C LEU A 19 -9.81 2.92 10.59
N VAL A 20 -8.54 3.28 10.71
CA VAL A 20 -8.03 4.12 11.82
C VAL A 20 -7.85 5.59 11.42
N HIS A 21 -7.79 5.87 10.12
CA HIS A 21 -7.81 7.21 9.57
C HIS A 21 -8.38 7.20 8.16
N THR A 22 -9.22 8.18 7.85
CA THR A 22 -9.56 8.55 6.48
C THR A 22 -9.33 10.05 6.31
N SER A 23 -8.84 10.41 5.13
CA SER A 23 -8.73 11.79 4.68
C SER A 23 -10.06 12.54 4.71
N HIS A 24 -11.16 11.88 4.35
CA HIS A 24 -12.52 12.41 4.45
C HIS A 24 -13.54 11.29 4.75
N PRO A 25 -14.78 11.58 5.19
CA PRO A 25 -15.75 10.56 5.63
C PRO A 25 -16.20 9.61 4.51
N ARG A 26 -16.16 10.05 3.25
CA ARG A 26 -16.60 9.30 2.07
C ARG A 26 -15.57 8.34 1.48
N TRP A 27 -14.36 8.25 2.02
CA TRP A 27 -13.35 7.30 1.53
C TRP A 27 -13.95 5.87 1.48
N PRO A 28 -13.77 5.05 0.43
CA PRO A 28 -12.88 5.26 -0.71
C PRO A 28 -13.53 5.99 -1.91
N LEU A 29 -14.78 6.44 -1.81
CA LEU A 29 -15.38 7.25 -2.86
C LEU A 29 -14.67 8.61 -2.94
N PRO A 30 -14.76 9.34 -4.07
CA PRO A 30 -14.26 10.70 -4.13
C PRO A 30 -14.90 11.61 -3.07
N PRO A 31 -14.17 12.62 -2.56
CA PRO A 31 -14.66 13.54 -1.51
C PRO A 31 -15.92 14.28 -1.98
N GLN A 32 -15.91 14.81 -3.19
CA GLN A 32 -17.07 15.40 -3.84
C GLN A 32 -17.75 14.37 -4.75
N PRO A 33 -19.10 14.33 -4.80
CA PRO A 33 -19.79 13.46 -5.73
C PRO A 33 -19.53 13.96 -7.16
N SER A 34 -18.65 13.28 -7.87
CA SER A 34 -18.53 13.43 -9.32
C SER A 34 -19.50 12.46 -10.04
N GLN A 35 -19.59 12.59 -11.37
CA GLN A 35 -20.40 11.82 -12.33
C GLN A 35 -20.62 10.32 -11.97
N PRO A 36 -21.69 9.67 -12.51
CA PRO A 36 -22.27 8.43 -11.96
C PRO A 36 -21.23 7.38 -11.59
N PRO A 37 -21.44 6.64 -10.48
CA PRO A 37 -20.43 5.77 -9.89
C PRO A 37 -19.92 4.79 -10.94
N TYR A 38 -18.61 4.81 -11.16
CA TYR A 38 -17.94 3.81 -11.97
C TYR A 38 -18.32 2.42 -11.46
N SER A 39 -18.56 1.48 -12.37
CA SER A 39 -18.84 0.08 -12.01
C SER A 39 -17.66 -0.61 -11.31
N THR A 40 -16.49 0.03 -11.31
CA THR A 40 -15.23 -0.47 -10.78
C THR A 40 -14.47 0.65 -10.09
N PHE A 41 -13.92 0.36 -8.90
CA PHE A 41 -13.04 1.28 -8.14
C PHE A 41 -11.65 0.68 -8.01
N HIS A 42 -10.62 1.40 -8.44
CA HIS A 42 -9.23 0.99 -8.37
C HIS A 42 -8.57 1.55 -7.10
N ILE A 43 -8.19 0.67 -6.19
CA ILE A 43 -7.63 1.05 -4.90
C ILE A 43 -6.22 0.48 -4.77
N SER A 44 -5.23 1.35 -4.56
CA SER A 44 -3.86 0.89 -4.26
C SER A 44 -3.73 0.52 -2.78
N VAL A 45 -3.08 -0.60 -2.48
CA VAL A 45 -2.83 -1.07 -1.11
C VAL A 45 -1.33 -1.18 -0.89
N LEU A 46 -0.77 -0.33 -0.02
CA LEU A 46 0.62 -0.46 0.45
C LEU A 46 0.60 -1.10 1.84
N ASP A 47 0.92 -2.40 1.88
CA ASP A 47 1.07 -3.15 3.12
C ASP A 47 2.54 -3.20 3.54
N SER A 48 2.85 -2.70 4.73
CA SER A 48 4.19 -2.71 5.29
C SER A 48 4.15 -2.69 6.82
N SER A 49 5.30 -2.98 7.44
CA SER A 49 5.44 -2.84 8.89
C SER A 49 5.58 -1.40 9.37
N PHE A 50 5.88 -0.45 8.46
CA PHE A 50 5.94 1.00 8.74
C PHE A 50 6.70 1.37 10.02
N ASN A 51 7.91 0.82 10.20
CA ASN A 51 8.64 0.88 11.47
C ASN A 51 10.07 1.44 11.34
N PRO A 52 10.28 2.71 10.97
CA PRO A 52 9.26 3.71 10.60
C PRO A 52 8.95 3.67 9.09
N PRO A 53 7.92 4.38 8.62
CA PRO A 53 7.78 4.68 7.20
C PRO A 53 8.97 5.50 6.70
N THR A 54 9.34 5.32 5.43
CA THR A 54 10.49 5.96 4.77
C THR A 54 10.05 6.65 3.49
N LEU A 55 10.93 7.44 2.88
CA LEU A 55 10.69 8.03 1.55
C LEU A 55 10.48 6.95 0.47
N ALA A 56 11.04 5.74 0.63
CA ALA A 56 10.73 4.61 -0.24
C ALA A 56 9.24 4.24 -0.19
N HIS A 57 8.64 4.24 1.00
CA HIS A 57 7.21 3.97 1.17
C HIS A 57 6.37 5.09 0.55
N LEU A 58 6.78 6.35 0.74
CA LEU A 58 6.10 7.50 0.12
C LEU A 58 6.15 7.45 -1.42
N ALA A 59 7.32 7.14 -1.98
CA ALA A 59 7.52 7.04 -3.42
C ALA A 59 6.71 5.88 -4.01
N LEU A 60 6.75 4.71 -3.38
CA LEU A 60 5.94 3.56 -3.77
C LEU A 60 4.44 3.88 -3.67
N ALA A 61 3.99 4.51 -2.57
CA ALA A 61 2.62 4.95 -2.39
C ALA A 61 2.17 6.05 -3.38
N ASN A 62 3.09 6.71 -4.10
CA ASN A 62 2.79 7.69 -5.14
C ASN A 62 2.74 7.09 -6.56
N THR A 63 3.10 5.83 -6.73
CA THR A 63 3.08 5.15 -8.04
C THR A 63 1.70 5.22 -8.68
N LEU A 64 1.68 5.38 -10.01
CA LEU A 64 0.46 5.41 -10.81
C LEU A 64 0.05 4.00 -11.25
N PRO A 65 -1.24 3.77 -11.53
CA PRO A 65 -1.69 2.53 -12.15
C PRO A 65 -0.94 2.26 -13.45
N GLN A 66 -0.58 1.01 -13.68
CA GLN A 66 -0.04 0.59 -14.97
C GLN A 66 -1.18 0.43 -15.98
N PRO A 67 -1.01 0.89 -17.23
CA PRO A 67 -2.02 0.68 -18.26
C PRO A 67 -2.27 -0.82 -18.47
N PRO A 68 -3.50 -1.22 -18.83
CA PRO A 68 -3.78 -2.60 -19.20
C PRO A 68 -2.83 -3.06 -20.33
N ALA A 69 -2.31 -4.28 -20.25
CA ALA A 69 -1.39 -4.85 -21.23
C ALA A 69 -1.95 -4.88 -22.68
N GLU A 70 -3.27 -4.74 -22.85
CA GLU A 70 -3.97 -4.77 -24.14
C GLU A 70 -4.35 -3.38 -24.67
N ALA A 71 -3.98 -2.29 -23.97
CA ALA A 71 -4.34 -0.94 -24.42
C ALA A 71 -3.48 -0.54 -25.65
N PRO A 72 -4.09 -0.13 -26.78
CA PRO A 72 -3.33 0.31 -27.94
C PRO A 72 -2.49 1.56 -27.62
N PRO A 73 -1.25 1.66 -28.14
CA PRO A 73 -0.30 2.72 -27.80
C PRO A 73 -0.73 4.13 -28.24
N SER A 74 -1.83 4.25 -28.99
CA SER A 74 -2.33 5.50 -29.58
C SER A 74 -3.43 6.19 -28.77
N THR A 75 -3.89 5.63 -27.65
CA THR A 75 -4.76 6.39 -26.75
C THR A 75 -3.90 7.18 -25.78
N SER A 76 -3.88 8.50 -25.93
CA SER A 76 -3.43 9.42 -24.89
C SER A 76 -4.39 9.35 -23.70
N SER A 77 -4.50 8.19 -23.06
CA SER A 77 -5.08 8.13 -21.73
C SER A 77 -4.03 8.74 -20.82
N ALA A 78 -4.19 10.02 -20.46
CA ALA A 78 -3.54 10.54 -19.27
C ALA A 78 -3.75 9.47 -18.19
N SER A 79 -2.66 8.85 -17.71
CA SER A 79 -2.73 7.74 -16.75
C SER A 79 -3.62 8.21 -15.60
N ARG A 80 -4.85 7.68 -15.55
CA ARG A 80 -5.77 8.02 -14.48
C ARG A 80 -5.19 7.41 -13.23
N ASP A 81 -5.21 8.22 -12.18
CA ASP A 81 -4.76 7.82 -10.88
C ASP A 81 -5.59 6.66 -10.30
N PHE A 82 -5.15 6.09 -9.19
CA PHE A 82 -6.04 5.26 -8.37
C PHE A 82 -7.17 6.11 -7.82
N ASP A 83 -8.37 5.53 -7.74
CA ASP A 83 -9.53 6.20 -7.16
C ASP A 83 -9.30 6.48 -5.67
N ALA A 84 -8.66 5.55 -4.96
CA ALA A 84 -8.27 5.71 -3.56
C ALA A 84 -6.97 4.96 -3.24
N ARG A 85 -6.33 5.34 -2.13
CA ARG A 85 -5.11 4.71 -1.62
C ARG A 85 -5.28 4.27 -0.17
N LEU A 86 -4.73 3.10 0.15
CA LEU A 86 -4.77 2.50 1.47
C LEU A 86 -3.35 2.18 1.95
N LEU A 87 -2.97 2.73 3.10
CA LEU A 87 -1.81 2.27 3.87
C LEU A 87 -2.31 1.21 4.86
N LEU A 88 -1.76 0.00 4.77
CA LEU A 88 -2.25 -1.15 5.53
C LEU A 88 -1.16 -1.66 6.48
N LEU A 89 -1.52 -1.87 7.74
CA LEU A 89 -0.64 -2.50 8.72
C LEU A 89 -1.25 -3.83 9.19
N SER A 90 -0.59 -4.94 8.86
CA SER A 90 -0.95 -6.25 9.42
C SER A 90 -0.35 -6.43 10.82
N VAL A 91 -1.20 -6.75 11.81
CA VAL A 91 -0.78 -7.02 13.20
C VAL A 91 -0.24 -8.44 13.39
N ARG A 92 -0.47 -9.34 12.43
CA ARG A 92 0.15 -10.66 12.31
C ARG A 92 0.88 -10.74 11.00
N ASN A 93 2.10 -10.18 10.94
CA ASN A 93 2.97 -10.42 9.79
C ASN A 93 3.74 -11.73 9.99
N ALA A 94 3.68 -12.63 8.98
CA ALA A 94 4.20 -14.00 9.06
C ALA A 94 5.67 -14.11 9.54
N ASP A 95 6.50 -13.08 9.34
CA ASP A 95 7.93 -13.11 9.70
C ASP A 95 8.37 -12.06 10.71
N LYS A 96 7.47 -11.20 11.22
CA LYS A 96 7.87 -10.00 11.99
C LYS A 96 7.19 -9.97 13.35
N GLN A 97 7.91 -10.42 14.37
CA GLN A 97 7.61 -10.09 15.76
C GLN A 97 8.23 -8.74 16.12
N LEU A 98 7.56 -7.99 17.00
CA LEU A 98 8.09 -6.73 17.56
C LEU A 98 9.38 -7.04 18.33
N LYS A 99 10.47 -6.38 17.97
CA LYS A 99 11.74 -6.47 18.71
C LYS A 99 11.80 -5.39 19.81
N PRO A 100 12.55 -5.60 20.91
CA PRO A 100 12.89 -4.52 21.82
C PRO A 100 13.47 -3.33 21.06
N GLY A 101 12.96 -2.12 21.33
CA GLY A 101 13.31 -0.90 20.62
C GLY A 101 12.51 -0.60 19.35
N ASP A 102 11.62 -1.50 18.89
CA ASP A 102 10.68 -1.19 17.82
C ASP A 102 9.58 -0.23 18.31
N ALA A 103 9.04 0.58 17.38
CA ALA A 103 7.84 1.36 17.66
C ALA A 103 6.64 0.42 17.88
N THR A 104 5.80 0.80 18.85
CA THR A 104 4.50 0.17 19.13
C THR A 104 3.56 0.26 17.93
N TYR A 105 2.47 -0.51 17.93
CA TYR A 105 1.47 -0.43 16.86
C TYR A 105 0.84 0.98 16.78
N GLU A 106 0.58 1.60 17.92
CA GLU A 106 0.05 2.95 18.04
C GLU A 106 0.99 3.98 17.42
N GLN A 107 2.28 3.92 17.75
CA GLN A 107 3.30 4.80 17.17
C GLN A 107 3.45 4.59 15.65
N ARG A 108 3.36 3.34 15.18
CA ARG A 108 3.35 3.05 13.73
C ARG A 108 2.13 3.64 13.04
N ILE A 109 0.94 3.49 13.63
CA ILE A 109 -0.29 4.09 13.11
C ILE A 109 -0.16 5.63 13.09
N GLU A 110 0.36 6.24 14.15
CA GLU A 110 0.61 7.70 14.19
C GLU A 110 1.54 8.14 13.04
N MET A 111 2.65 7.42 12.81
CA MET A 111 3.54 7.69 11.67
C MET A 111 2.90 7.40 10.30
N MET A 112 2.02 6.39 10.19
CA MET A 112 1.26 6.13 8.96
C MET A 112 0.27 7.24 8.64
N VAL A 113 -0.36 7.85 9.66
CA VAL A 113 -1.25 9.01 9.47
C VAL A 113 -0.44 10.23 9.00
N LEU A 114 0.76 10.43 9.55
CA LEU A 114 1.69 11.45 9.03
C LEU A 114 2.07 11.18 7.56
N LEU A 115 2.38 9.93 7.22
CA LEU A 115 2.67 9.52 5.84
C LEU A 115 1.46 9.76 4.91
N ALA A 116 0.24 9.49 5.36
CA ALA A 116 -0.98 9.74 4.59
C ALA A 116 -1.16 11.24 4.27
N HIS A 117 -0.87 12.13 5.23
CA HIS A 117 -0.86 13.57 5.00
C HIS A 117 0.27 14.01 4.05
N ASP A 118 1.45 13.40 4.13
CA ASP A 118 2.55 13.73 3.23
C ASP A 118 2.28 13.26 1.79
N LEU A 119 1.63 12.10 1.63
CA LEU A 119 1.15 11.58 0.35
C LEU A 119 0.10 12.52 -0.29
N ALA A 120 -0.76 13.12 0.53
CA ALA A 120 -1.69 14.13 0.07
C ALA A 120 -0.99 15.38 -0.49
N ARG A 121 0.00 15.89 0.25
CA ARG A 121 0.74 17.10 -0.09
C ARG A 121 1.62 16.92 -1.32
N SER A 122 2.29 15.78 -1.46
CA SER A 122 3.16 15.51 -2.63
C SER A 122 2.35 15.61 -3.91
N ARG A 123 1.14 15.07 -3.91
CA ARG A 123 0.25 15.03 -5.08
C ARG A 123 -0.34 16.38 -5.43
N ALA A 124 -0.71 17.18 -4.43
CA ALA A 124 -1.14 18.56 -4.66
C ALA A 124 -0.06 19.41 -5.38
N ARG A 125 1.22 19.10 -5.17
CA ARG A 125 2.35 19.79 -5.82
C ARG A 125 2.71 19.27 -7.21
N SER A 126 2.32 18.04 -7.54
CA SER A 126 2.62 17.39 -8.83
C SER A 126 1.63 17.75 -9.95
N VAL A 127 0.49 18.35 -9.61
CA VAL A 127 -0.48 18.85 -10.61
C VAL A 127 0.01 20.21 -11.11
N PRO A 128 0.28 20.39 -12.42
CA PRO A 128 0.62 21.69 -12.98
C PRO A 128 -0.49 22.69 -12.65
N ALA A 129 -0.13 23.91 -12.23
CA ALA A 129 -1.08 25.01 -12.15
C ALA A 129 -1.78 25.14 -13.51
N ALA A 130 -3.10 24.90 -13.55
CA ALA A 130 -3.87 25.10 -14.76
C ALA A 130 -3.70 26.55 -15.23
N PRO A 131 -3.61 26.83 -16.55
CA PRO A 131 -3.58 28.20 -17.06
C PRO A 131 -4.79 28.98 -16.53
N GLU A 132 -4.58 30.25 -16.16
CA GLU A 132 -5.41 31.13 -15.32
C GLU A 132 -6.86 31.43 -15.81
N HIS A 133 -7.49 30.57 -16.61
CA HIS A 133 -8.81 30.80 -17.20
C HIS A 133 -9.85 29.69 -16.93
N PHE A 134 -9.58 28.76 -16.01
CA PHE A 134 -10.57 27.78 -15.55
C PHE A 134 -10.95 28.06 -14.10
N PRO A 135 -12.26 28.05 -13.74
CA PRO A 135 -12.70 28.25 -12.37
C PRO A 135 -12.03 27.21 -11.49
N GLU A 136 -11.47 27.67 -10.37
CA GLU A 136 -10.73 26.93 -9.35
C GLU A 136 -11.15 25.45 -9.31
N SER A 137 -10.33 24.58 -9.91
CA SER A 137 -10.51 23.15 -9.69
C SER A 137 -10.29 22.92 -8.20
N PRO A 138 -11.27 22.39 -7.45
CA PRO A 138 -11.15 22.25 -6.01
C PRO A 138 -9.89 21.45 -5.76
N SER A 139 -9.00 21.98 -4.91
CA SER A 139 -7.82 21.28 -4.43
C SER A 139 -8.20 19.81 -4.19
N HIS A 140 -7.67 18.88 -5.00
CA HIS A 140 -8.04 17.47 -4.90
C HIS A 140 -7.69 17.01 -3.49
N GLU A 141 -8.71 16.95 -2.63
CA GLU A 141 -8.55 16.44 -1.28
C GLU A 141 -8.04 15.01 -1.42
N PRO A 142 -6.97 14.63 -0.70
CA PRO A 142 -6.41 13.29 -0.82
C PRO A 142 -7.48 12.24 -0.57
N ASN A 143 -7.55 11.19 -1.40
CA ASN A 143 -8.45 10.05 -1.15
C ASN A 143 -7.64 8.88 -0.55
N VAL A 144 -7.09 9.12 0.64
CA VAL A 144 -6.16 8.22 1.34
C VAL A 144 -6.76 7.75 2.66
N ALA A 145 -6.51 6.49 3.05
CA ALA A 145 -6.82 5.97 4.36
C ALA A 145 -5.69 5.13 4.96
N VAL A 146 -5.77 4.92 6.27
CA VAL A 146 -4.94 4.01 7.04
C VAL A 146 -5.84 2.96 7.69
N ALA A 147 -5.51 1.69 7.52
CA ALA A 147 -6.20 0.59 8.17
C ALA A 147 -5.22 -0.39 8.83
N ILE A 148 -5.74 -1.12 9.82
CA ILE A 148 -5.06 -2.25 10.44
C ILE A 148 -5.86 -3.53 10.19
N ILE A 149 -5.18 -4.66 10.00
CA ILE A 149 -5.78 -5.94 9.65
C ILE A 149 -5.15 -7.09 10.42
N ASP A 150 -5.95 -8.11 10.79
CA ASP A 150 -5.45 -9.37 11.35
C ASP A 150 -5.44 -10.47 10.29
N GLU A 151 -4.48 -10.41 9.36
CA GLU A 151 -4.30 -11.46 8.36
C GLU A 151 -2.84 -11.50 7.91
N PRO A 152 -2.17 -12.67 7.95
CA PRO A 152 -0.76 -12.80 7.56
C PRO A 152 -0.54 -12.88 6.05
N THR A 153 -1.46 -13.44 5.28
CA THR A 153 -1.26 -13.73 3.85
C THR A 153 -1.81 -12.61 2.97
N PHE A 154 -1.17 -12.31 1.85
CA PHE A 154 -1.68 -11.32 0.90
C PHE A 154 -3.00 -11.75 0.24
N VAL A 155 -3.15 -13.06 -0.03
CA VAL A 155 -4.39 -13.61 -0.58
C VAL A 155 -5.54 -13.46 0.42
N GLY A 156 -5.31 -13.74 1.71
CA GLY A 156 -6.30 -13.50 2.75
C GLY A 156 -6.63 -12.02 2.91
N LYS A 157 -5.62 -11.14 2.91
CA LYS A 157 -5.81 -9.67 3.01
C LYS A 157 -6.70 -9.17 1.88
N SER A 158 -6.47 -9.66 0.66
CA SER A 158 -7.28 -9.33 -0.52
C SER A 158 -8.75 -9.66 -0.31
N ALA A 159 -9.06 -10.89 0.10
CA ALA A 159 -10.43 -11.31 0.36
C ALA A 159 -11.12 -10.42 1.42
N ILE A 160 -10.47 -10.21 2.58
CA ILE A 160 -11.01 -9.38 3.66
C ILE A 160 -11.22 -7.93 3.20
N LEU A 161 -10.26 -7.36 2.48
CA LEU A 161 -10.34 -5.99 1.98
C LEU A 161 -11.47 -5.83 0.96
N ARG A 162 -11.62 -6.78 0.02
CA ARG A 162 -12.70 -6.74 -0.97
C ARG A 162 -14.07 -6.76 -0.30
N ASP A 163 -14.28 -7.66 0.66
CA ASP A 163 -15.55 -7.77 1.41
C ASP A 163 -15.84 -6.52 2.25
N PHE A 164 -14.81 -5.94 2.88
CA PHE A 164 -14.93 -4.70 3.64
C PHE A 164 -15.25 -3.51 2.74
N LEU A 165 -14.52 -3.35 1.64
CA LEU A 165 -14.66 -2.22 0.71
C LEU A 165 -15.98 -2.28 -0.05
N THR A 166 -16.41 -3.47 -0.47
CA THR A 166 -17.71 -3.67 -1.15
C THR A 166 -18.84 -3.19 -0.24
N ARG A 167 -18.89 -3.67 1.02
CA ARG A 167 -19.91 -3.23 1.99
C ARG A 167 -19.86 -1.73 2.23
N ARG A 168 -18.66 -1.19 2.50
CA ARG A 168 -18.49 0.24 2.76
C ARG A 168 -18.91 1.12 1.58
N ILE A 169 -18.59 0.73 0.35
CA ILE A 169 -18.99 1.46 -0.87
C ILE A 169 -20.51 1.42 -1.01
N SER A 170 -21.15 0.26 -0.81
CA SER A 170 -22.61 0.13 -0.83
C SER A 170 -23.28 1.05 0.19
N ASP A 171 -22.79 1.05 1.44
CA ASP A 171 -23.32 1.88 2.51
C ASP A 171 -23.20 3.37 2.18
N LEU A 172 -22.05 3.79 1.64
CA LEU A 172 -21.80 5.19 1.27
C LEU A 172 -22.60 5.67 0.06
N LEU A 173 -22.95 4.75 -0.86
CA LEU A 173 -23.78 5.03 -2.02
C LEU A 173 -25.28 4.89 -1.73
N GLY A 174 -25.65 4.35 -0.56
CA GLY A 174 -27.05 4.07 -0.21
C GLY A 174 -27.70 3.07 -1.18
N LEU A 175 -26.92 2.11 -1.71
CA LEU A 175 -27.44 1.12 -2.66
C LEU A 175 -28.42 0.18 -1.95
N ALA A 176 -29.56 -0.08 -2.60
CA ALA A 176 -30.50 -1.10 -2.15
C ALA A 176 -29.86 -2.50 -2.27
N GLU A 177 -30.29 -3.44 -1.42
CA GLU A 177 -29.74 -4.82 -1.37
C GLU A 177 -29.76 -5.57 -2.71
N ALA A 178 -30.64 -5.18 -3.65
CA ALA A 178 -30.77 -5.78 -4.97
C ALA A 178 -29.86 -5.18 -6.05
N ALA A 179 -29.18 -4.06 -5.78
CA ALA A 179 -28.25 -3.46 -6.74
C ALA A 179 -26.88 -4.13 -6.65
N LEU A 180 -26.30 -4.50 -7.80
CA LEU A 180 -24.93 -4.99 -7.85
C LEU A 180 -23.98 -3.88 -7.38
N PRO A 181 -23.27 -4.09 -6.25
CA PRO A 181 -22.37 -3.07 -5.76
C PRO A 181 -21.15 -2.95 -6.68
N PRO A 182 -20.55 -1.76 -6.79
CA PRO A 182 -19.30 -1.59 -7.52
C PRO A 182 -18.22 -2.53 -6.98
N SER A 183 -17.47 -3.16 -7.87
CA SER A 183 -16.42 -4.10 -7.48
C SER A 183 -15.10 -3.35 -7.21
N PRO A 184 -14.56 -3.38 -5.98
CA PRO A 184 -13.24 -2.83 -5.69
C PRO A 184 -12.17 -3.75 -6.28
N LYS A 185 -11.30 -3.19 -7.13
CA LYS A 185 -10.11 -3.86 -7.64
C LYS A 185 -8.89 -3.35 -6.90
N LEU A 186 -8.13 -4.27 -6.34
CA LEU A 186 -6.99 -3.96 -5.48
C LEU A 186 -5.69 -4.08 -6.28
N THR A 187 -4.84 -3.06 -6.17
CA THR A 187 -3.46 -3.12 -6.64
C THR A 187 -2.53 -3.08 -5.44
N PHE A 188 -1.88 -4.20 -5.15
CA PHE A 188 -0.91 -4.30 -4.07
C PHE A 188 0.43 -3.71 -4.48
N LEU A 189 0.92 -2.78 -3.69
CA LEU A 189 2.21 -2.13 -3.86
C LEU A 189 3.22 -2.85 -2.96
N MET A 190 4.24 -3.45 -3.58
CA MET A 190 5.21 -4.30 -2.90
C MET A 190 6.64 -3.90 -3.26
N GLY A 191 7.61 -4.28 -2.43
CA GLY A 191 9.03 -4.31 -2.83
C GLY A 191 9.50 -5.72 -3.18
N THR A 192 10.69 -5.84 -3.75
CA THR A 192 11.31 -7.11 -4.16
C THR A 192 11.26 -8.20 -3.08
N ASP A 193 11.65 -7.88 -1.84
CA ASP A 193 11.60 -8.84 -0.72
C ASP A 193 10.20 -9.39 -0.43
N THR A 194 9.17 -8.61 -0.73
CA THR A 194 7.77 -8.97 -0.43
C THR A 194 7.16 -9.79 -1.55
N ILE A 195 7.45 -9.47 -2.82
CA ILE A 195 6.97 -10.28 -3.95
C ILE A 195 7.58 -11.68 -3.94
N VAL A 196 8.86 -11.81 -3.56
CA VAL A 196 9.50 -13.12 -3.37
C VAL A 196 8.79 -13.94 -2.30
N ARG A 197 8.33 -13.31 -1.21
CA ARG A 197 7.54 -13.99 -0.17
C ARG A 197 6.16 -14.37 -0.64
N LEU A 198 5.51 -13.55 -1.46
CA LEU A 198 4.18 -13.86 -2.02
C LEU A 198 4.21 -15.18 -2.79
N PHE A 199 5.28 -15.43 -3.54
CA PHE A 199 5.47 -16.64 -4.36
C PHE A 199 6.26 -17.75 -3.65
N ALA A 200 6.57 -17.61 -2.35
CA ALA A 200 7.33 -18.62 -1.63
C ALA A 200 6.41 -19.68 -0.99
N PRO A 201 6.57 -20.98 -1.32
CA PRO A 201 5.69 -22.06 -0.82
C PRO A 201 5.56 -22.13 0.70
N ARG A 202 6.60 -21.71 1.45
CA ARG A 202 6.60 -21.74 2.92
C ARG A 202 5.52 -20.88 3.60
N TYR A 203 4.88 -19.97 2.87
CA TYR A 203 3.75 -19.17 3.37
C TYR A 203 2.38 -19.80 3.07
N TYR A 204 2.38 -21.00 2.49
CA TYR A 204 1.21 -21.79 2.15
C TYR A 204 1.36 -23.18 2.76
N ALA A 205 0.28 -23.96 2.78
CA ALA A 205 0.31 -25.33 3.27
C ALA A 205 1.24 -26.22 2.42
N ASP A 206 1.14 -26.07 1.10
CA ASP A 206 1.93 -26.76 0.09
C ASP A 206 1.92 -25.95 -1.23
N GLU A 207 2.68 -26.42 -2.22
CA GLU A 207 2.81 -25.74 -3.52
C GLU A 207 1.50 -25.76 -4.33
N GLU A 208 0.70 -26.82 -4.24
CA GLU A 208 -0.59 -26.91 -4.95
C GLU A 208 -1.58 -25.87 -4.40
N THR A 209 -1.66 -25.76 -3.07
CA THR A 209 -2.45 -24.75 -2.36
C THR A 209 -1.97 -23.35 -2.69
N MET A 210 -0.65 -23.13 -2.77
CA MET A 210 -0.08 -21.85 -3.20
C MET A 210 -0.55 -21.47 -4.60
N VAL A 211 -0.41 -22.37 -5.58
CA VAL A 211 -0.80 -22.10 -6.97
C VAL A 211 -2.30 -21.83 -7.06
N ALA A 212 -3.13 -22.62 -6.38
CA ALA A 212 -4.58 -22.41 -6.34
C ALA A 212 -4.95 -21.05 -5.73
N ALA A 213 -4.33 -20.68 -4.60
CA ALA A 213 -4.56 -19.41 -3.92
C ALA A 213 -4.13 -18.22 -4.80
N LEU A 214 -2.93 -18.27 -5.39
CA LEU A 214 -2.42 -17.21 -6.26
C LEU A 214 -3.18 -17.11 -7.58
N ARG A 215 -3.64 -18.23 -8.14
CA ARG A 215 -4.50 -18.22 -9.33
C ARG A 215 -5.80 -17.49 -9.05
N ARG A 216 -6.47 -17.80 -7.94
CA ARG A 216 -7.68 -17.06 -7.50
C ARG A 216 -7.37 -15.58 -7.26
N PHE A 217 -6.25 -15.29 -6.59
CA PHE A 217 -5.84 -13.93 -6.25
C PHE A 217 -5.65 -13.04 -7.50
N LEU A 218 -5.01 -13.56 -8.55
CA LEU A 218 -4.65 -12.80 -9.75
C LEU A 218 -5.72 -12.88 -10.87
N SER A 219 -6.59 -13.89 -10.84
CA SER A 219 -7.60 -14.14 -11.88
C SER A 219 -8.66 -13.04 -11.95
N PRO A 220 -9.01 -12.56 -13.17
CA PRO A 220 -10.14 -11.64 -13.35
C PRO A 220 -11.49 -12.22 -12.89
N GLU A 221 -11.63 -13.55 -12.89
CA GLU A 221 -12.79 -14.28 -12.37
C GLU A 221 -12.74 -14.49 -10.84
N GLY A 222 -11.60 -14.23 -10.21
CA GLY A 222 -11.37 -14.35 -8.77
C GLY A 222 -11.31 -12.98 -8.07
N ASP A 223 -10.14 -12.64 -7.54
CA ASP A 223 -9.92 -11.37 -6.84
C ASP A 223 -9.59 -10.20 -7.77
N ASP A 224 -9.23 -10.48 -9.02
CA ASP A 224 -8.76 -9.51 -10.01
C ASP A 224 -7.68 -8.56 -9.46
N ALA A 225 -6.86 -9.06 -8.53
CA ALA A 225 -5.82 -8.28 -7.88
C ALA A 225 -4.65 -8.07 -8.83
N ARG A 226 -4.05 -6.88 -8.75
CA ARG A 226 -2.82 -6.52 -9.47
C ARG A 226 -1.69 -6.30 -8.48
N ILE A 227 -0.46 -6.38 -8.98
CA ILE A 227 0.75 -6.14 -8.20
C ILE A 227 1.62 -5.13 -8.95
N ILE A 228 2.05 -4.10 -8.23
CA ILE A 228 3.14 -3.23 -8.65
C ILE A 228 4.30 -3.48 -7.68
N CYS A 229 5.41 -3.97 -8.20
CA CYS A 229 6.63 -4.22 -7.45
C CYS A 229 7.64 -3.10 -7.71
N ALA A 230 8.07 -2.40 -6.66
CA ALA A 230 9.19 -1.49 -6.75
C ALA A 230 10.49 -2.30 -6.89
N ARG A 231 11.31 -1.94 -7.89
CA ARG A 231 12.72 -2.34 -7.93
C ARG A 231 13.42 -1.66 -6.75
N ARG A 232 14.14 -2.45 -5.97
CA ARG A 232 14.90 -1.94 -4.81
C ARG A 232 16.37 -2.19 -5.06
N VAL A 233 17.23 -1.41 -4.45
CA VAL A 233 18.65 -1.75 -4.35
C VAL A 233 18.89 -2.00 -2.88
N SER A 234 18.43 -3.18 -2.41
CA SER A 234 18.69 -3.60 -1.03
C SER A 234 20.19 -3.63 -0.77
N ARG A 235 20.63 -3.30 0.45
CA ARG A 235 22.06 -3.34 0.82
C ARG A 235 22.66 -4.71 0.46
N GLY A 236 23.58 -4.70 -0.50
CA GLY A 236 24.29 -5.90 -0.96
C GLY A 236 23.72 -6.58 -2.20
N ALA A 237 22.52 -6.19 -2.66
CA ALA A 237 21.95 -6.67 -3.92
C ALA A 237 22.38 -5.74 -5.07
N SER A 238 23.09 -6.31 -6.04
CA SER A 238 23.42 -5.66 -7.30
C SER A 238 22.18 -5.52 -8.17
N ARG A 239 22.21 -4.56 -9.10
CA ARG A 239 21.15 -4.38 -10.11
C ARG A 239 20.88 -5.68 -10.90
N ALA A 240 21.92 -6.48 -11.14
CA ALA A 240 21.79 -7.77 -11.82
C ALA A 240 20.98 -8.80 -11.02
N GLU A 241 21.08 -8.80 -9.69
CA GLU A 241 20.28 -9.68 -8.83
C GLU A 241 18.80 -9.28 -8.84
N GLU A 242 18.52 -7.98 -8.87
CA GLU A 242 17.15 -7.46 -8.97
C GLU A 242 16.51 -7.76 -10.33
N GLU A 243 17.28 -7.59 -11.43
CA GLU A 243 16.84 -7.98 -12.78
C GLU A 243 16.56 -9.48 -12.86
N LYS A 244 17.35 -10.30 -12.17
CA LYS A 244 17.10 -11.74 -12.05
C LYS A 244 15.81 -12.03 -11.29
N VAL A 245 15.60 -11.40 -10.13
CA VAL A 245 14.34 -11.58 -9.37
C VAL A 245 13.13 -11.12 -10.17
N GLU A 246 13.24 -10.00 -10.90
CA GLU A 246 12.17 -9.53 -11.78
C GLU A 246 11.81 -10.56 -12.86
N SER A 247 12.82 -11.12 -13.53
CA SER A 247 12.62 -12.16 -14.53
C SER A 247 11.98 -13.41 -13.93
N GLU A 248 12.50 -13.90 -12.81
CA GLU A 248 12.00 -15.10 -12.12
C GLU A 248 10.56 -14.92 -11.64
N MET A 249 10.25 -13.81 -10.95
CA MET A 249 8.90 -13.56 -10.44
C MET A 249 7.89 -13.33 -11.57
N SER A 250 8.32 -12.69 -12.67
CA SER A 250 7.48 -12.53 -13.87
C SER A 250 7.18 -13.89 -14.51
N GLU A 251 8.14 -14.80 -14.57
CA GLU A 251 7.93 -16.14 -15.09
C GLU A 251 7.00 -16.97 -14.20
N VAL A 252 7.21 -16.94 -12.88
CA VAL A 252 6.34 -17.61 -11.91
C VAL A 252 4.90 -17.09 -12.03
N ALA A 253 4.71 -15.76 -12.10
CA ALA A 253 3.40 -15.16 -12.27
C ALA A 253 2.71 -15.63 -13.57
N ARG A 254 3.45 -15.68 -14.69
CA ARG A 254 2.94 -16.16 -16.00
C ARG A 254 2.55 -17.64 -15.99
N ARG A 255 3.29 -18.47 -15.25
CA ARG A 255 2.97 -19.90 -15.07
C ARG A 255 1.69 -20.10 -14.27
N ILE A 256 1.42 -19.23 -13.30
CA ILE A 256 0.19 -19.28 -12.48
C ILE A 256 -1.02 -18.77 -13.27
N ILE A 257 -0.86 -17.63 -13.96
CA ILE A 257 -1.89 -17.02 -14.80
C ILE A 257 -1.28 -16.37 -16.05
N PRO A 258 -1.81 -16.64 -17.26
CA PRO A 258 -1.25 -16.09 -18.50
C PRO A 258 -1.49 -14.58 -18.69
N VAL A 259 -2.38 -13.99 -17.88
CA VAL A 259 -2.70 -12.55 -17.93
C VAL A 259 -1.67 -11.76 -17.12
N GLN A 260 -1.15 -10.67 -17.69
CA GLN A 260 -0.20 -9.80 -17.00
C GLN A 260 -0.87 -9.10 -15.80
N ARG A 261 -0.46 -9.49 -14.59
CA ARG A 261 -0.93 -8.93 -13.30
C ARG A 261 0.19 -8.37 -12.42
N LEU A 262 1.44 -8.61 -12.80
CA LEU A 262 2.64 -8.12 -12.12
C LEU A 262 3.36 -7.13 -13.04
N ALA A 263 3.70 -5.96 -12.48
CA ALA A 263 4.51 -4.96 -13.13
C ALA A 263 5.61 -4.47 -12.19
N PHE A 264 6.78 -4.15 -12.74
CA PHE A 264 7.92 -3.62 -12.00
C PHE A 264 8.10 -2.14 -12.32
N VAL A 265 8.35 -1.33 -11.29
CA VAL A 265 8.50 0.12 -11.39
C VAL A 265 9.73 0.61 -10.64
N ASP A 266 10.29 1.72 -11.10
CA ASP A 266 11.34 2.45 -10.40
C ASP A 266 10.72 3.54 -9.54
N ILE A 267 11.14 3.63 -8.27
CA ILE A 267 10.61 4.60 -7.30
C ILE A 267 11.58 5.75 -7.02
N GLY A 268 12.64 5.88 -7.82
CA GLY A 268 13.71 6.87 -7.68
C GLY A 268 15.04 6.23 -7.27
N GLU A 269 16.15 6.81 -7.75
CA GLU A 269 17.51 6.27 -7.52
C GLU A 269 17.93 6.31 -6.04
N ARG A 270 17.42 7.28 -5.28
CA ARG A 270 17.71 7.39 -3.84
C ARG A 270 16.74 6.56 -3.04
N GLU A 271 15.45 6.71 -3.33
CA GLU A 271 14.35 6.09 -2.61
C GLU A 271 14.40 4.56 -2.66
N CYS A 272 14.86 3.98 -3.77
CA CYS A 272 15.00 2.53 -3.90
C CYS A 272 16.02 1.91 -2.93
N THR A 273 16.92 2.73 -2.36
CA THR A 273 17.95 2.30 -1.40
C THR A 273 17.47 2.31 0.05
N PHE A 274 16.43 3.09 0.37
CA PHE A 274 16.04 3.30 1.76
C PHE A 274 15.29 2.10 2.33
N SER A 275 15.56 1.78 3.60
CA SER A 275 14.85 0.75 4.35
C SER A 275 14.56 1.18 5.79
N SER A 276 13.45 0.71 6.35
CA SER A 276 13.12 0.96 7.76
C SER A 276 14.16 0.38 8.73
N SER A 277 14.88 -0.68 8.34
CA SER A 277 15.95 -1.25 9.18
C SER A 277 17.16 -0.33 9.25
N GLU A 278 17.57 0.23 8.12
CA GLU A 278 18.69 1.17 8.07
C GLU A 278 18.37 2.47 8.83
N VAL A 279 17.13 2.96 8.79
CA VAL A 279 16.72 4.10 9.65
C VAL A 279 16.94 3.79 11.13
N ARG A 280 16.50 2.61 11.60
CA ARG A 280 16.70 2.19 12.99
C ARG A 280 18.18 1.99 13.33
N GLU A 281 18.97 1.42 12.43
CA GLU A 281 20.42 1.26 12.62
C GLU A 281 21.14 2.60 12.72
N SER A 282 20.80 3.57 11.87
CA SER A 282 21.38 4.92 11.92
C SER A 282 20.98 5.64 13.20
N LEU A 283 19.71 5.55 13.63
CA LEU A 283 19.25 6.06 14.92
C LEU A 283 20.03 5.46 16.10
N ALA A 284 20.19 4.13 16.12
CA ALA A 284 20.92 3.43 17.18
C ALA A 284 22.42 3.82 17.25
N LYS A 285 23.00 4.25 16.12
CA LYS A 285 24.39 4.72 16.00
C LYS A 285 24.55 6.23 16.22
N GLY A 286 23.47 6.98 16.41
CA GLY A 286 23.50 8.45 16.46
C GLY A 286 23.86 9.12 15.12
N ASP A 287 23.64 8.41 14.00
CA ASP A 287 23.95 8.89 12.65
C ASP A 287 22.75 9.66 12.07
N GLU A 288 22.84 10.98 12.05
CA GLU A 288 21.80 11.91 11.61
C GLU A 288 21.29 11.72 10.17
N ARG A 289 21.99 10.94 9.33
CA ARG A 289 21.56 10.62 7.95
C ARG A 289 20.19 9.95 7.87
N TRP A 290 19.71 9.34 8.96
CA TRP A 290 18.37 8.76 9.02
C TRP A 290 17.26 9.78 8.68
N LYS A 291 17.49 11.08 8.94
CA LYS A 291 16.54 12.15 8.63
C LYS A 291 16.31 12.33 7.13
N ASP A 292 17.31 12.02 6.30
CA ASP A 292 17.21 12.08 4.84
C ASP A 292 16.44 10.90 4.24
N MET A 293 16.12 9.90 5.05
CA MET A 293 15.45 8.67 4.62
C MET A 293 13.94 8.68 4.89
N VAL A 294 13.44 9.66 5.64
CA VAL A 294 12.04 9.78 6.06
C VAL A 294 11.51 11.16 5.73
N THR A 295 10.19 11.36 5.80
CA THR A 295 9.63 12.71 5.61
C THR A 295 9.94 13.61 6.83
N PRO A 296 9.97 14.95 6.66
CA PRO A 296 10.21 15.86 7.79
C PRO A 296 9.24 15.67 8.96
N SER A 297 7.97 15.36 8.66
CA SER A 297 6.93 15.13 9.67
C SER A 297 7.23 13.89 10.52
N ILE A 298 7.67 12.80 9.87
CA ILE A 298 8.07 11.55 10.52
C ILE A 298 9.37 11.76 11.30
N ALA A 299 10.34 12.49 10.75
CA ALA A 299 11.59 12.82 11.46
C ALA A 299 11.30 13.58 12.76
N GLN A 300 10.47 14.63 12.69
CA GLN A 300 10.06 15.38 13.87
C GLN A 300 9.37 14.49 14.91
N TYR A 301 8.46 13.61 14.45
CA TYR A 301 7.76 12.68 15.33
C TYR A 301 8.73 11.74 16.05
N ILE A 302 9.63 11.08 15.32
CA ILE A 302 10.65 10.18 15.87
C ILE A 302 11.50 10.89 16.93
N THR A 303 11.98 12.11 16.64
CA THR A 303 12.75 12.91 17.60
C THR A 303 11.93 13.28 18.84
N SER A 304 10.69 13.77 18.66
CA SER A 304 9.84 14.21 19.77
C SER A 304 9.42 13.09 20.72
N ARG A 305 9.27 11.87 20.20
CA ARG A 305 8.88 10.68 20.95
C ARG A 305 10.08 9.84 21.39
N GLN A 306 11.30 10.24 21.05
CA GLN A 306 12.55 9.52 21.33
C GLN A 306 12.48 8.04 20.90
N LEU A 307 11.96 7.80 19.68
CA LEU A 307 11.84 6.43 19.18
C LEU A 307 13.19 5.88 18.75
N TYR A 308 13.34 4.55 18.88
CA TYR A 308 14.49 3.78 18.39
C TYR A 308 15.84 4.14 19.03
N SER A 309 15.87 4.92 20.11
CA SER A 309 17.08 5.17 20.88
C SER A 309 17.52 3.90 21.62
N SER A 310 18.82 3.64 21.65
CA SER A 310 19.47 2.52 22.34
C SER A 310 19.40 2.60 23.88
N SER A 311 18.35 3.19 24.44
CA SER A 311 18.18 3.44 25.87
C SER A 311 16.79 3.05 26.32
N GLN A 312 16.59 1.75 26.53
CA GLN A 312 15.92 1.16 27.70
C GLN A 312 16.40 -0.27 27.88
#